data_AF-A0AAV7MNB8-F1
#
_entry.id   AF-A0AAV7MNB8-F1
#
_cell.length_a   1.000
_cell.length_b   1.000
_cell.length_c   1.000
_cell.angle_alpha   90.00
_cell.angle_beta   90.00
_cell.angle_gamma   90.00
#
_symmetry.space_group_name_H-M   'P 1'
#
loop_
_entity.id
_entity.type
_entity.pdbx_description
1 polymer ?
#
loop_
_entity_poly.entity_id
_entity_poly.type
_entity_poly.pdbx_seq_one_letter_code
_entity_poly.pdbx_strand_id
1 'polypeptide(L)' 'VCAPPCQNKGSCSRPQTCVCRSGFQGPRCEHAVPEQEYRPRSAHRQAPGAGSPLRISRHKNSSSAVQGPTSTGSQS' A
#
# COMPACT_ATOMS: atom_id res chain seq x y z
N VAL A 1 -3.13 -5.09 -31.41
CA VAL A 1 -2.28 -3.87 -31.28
C VAL A 1 -3.03 -2.85 -30.43
N CYS A 2 -2.32 -2.11 -29.57
CA CYS A 2 -2.90 -1.07 -28.71
C CYS A 2 -2.74 0.30 -29.38
N ALA A 3 -3.82 1.08 -29.43
CA ALA A 3 -3.82 2.45 -29.93
C ALA A 3 -4.56 3.34 -28.93
N PRO A 4 -3.90 4.35 -28.33
CA PRO A 4 -2.47 4.67 -28.45
C PRO A 4 -1.54 3.62 -27.77
N PRO A 5 -0.23 3.59 -28.07
CA PRO A 5 0.67 2.53 -27.60
C PRO A 5 0.87 2.56 -26.08
N CYS A 6 1.20 1.41 -25.49
CA CYS A 6 1.59 1.32 -24.08
C CYS A 6 2.89 2.11 -23.84
N GLN A 7 2.97 2.85 -22.74
CA GLN A 7 4.16 3.60 -22.32
C GLN A 7 5.09 2.74 -21.46
N ASN A 8 6.25 3.29 -21.10
CA ASN A 8 7.22 2.67 -20.18
C ASN A 8 7.54 1.21 -20.50
N LYS A 9 7.60 0.91 -21.80
CA LYS A 9 7.91 -0.42 -22.34
C LYS A 9 6.88 -1.51 -21.92
N GLY A 10 5.64 -1.14 -21.63
CA GLY A 10 4.54 -2.09 -21.41
C GLY A 10 4.20 -2.90 -22.66
N SER A 11 3.64 -4.09 -22.48
CA SER A 11 3.26 -5.00 -23.57
C SER A 11 1.76 -5.02 -23.78
N CYS A 12 1.30 -4.99 -25.02
CA CYS A 12 -0.13 -5.08 -25.35
C CYS A 12 -0.56 -6.55 -25.38
N SER A 13 -1.36 -6.99 -24.39
CA SER A 13 -1.85 -8.39 -24.35
C SER A 13 -3.17 -8.56 -25.10
N ARG A 14 -4.02 -7.54 -25.11
CA ARG A 14 -5.33 -7.49 -25.77
C ARG A 14 -5.57 -6.09 -26.32
N PRO A 15 -6.55 -5.87 -27.22
CA PRO A 15 -6.93 -4.53 -27.63
C PRO A 15 -7.17 -3.64 -26.41
N GLN A 16 -6.51 -2.47 -26.38
CA GLN A 16 -6.57 -1.49 -25.29
C GLN A 16 -6.14 -1.98 -23.89
N THR A 17 -5.57 -3.18 -23.76
CA THR A 17 -5.09 -3.72 -22.48
C THR A 17 -3.57 -3.79 -22.47
N CYS A 18 -2.96 -2.95 -21.64
CA CYS A 18 -1.51 -2.94 -21.43
C CYS A 18 -1.12 -3.76 -20.19
N VAL A 19 -0.09 -4.58 -20.34
CA VAL A 19 0.61 -5.28 -19.26
C VAL A 19 1.83 -4.45 -18.90
N CYS A 20 1.82 -3.90 -17.70
CA CYS A 20 2.85 -2.99 -17.22
C CYS A 20 4.03 -3.74 -16.60
N ARG A 21 5.22 -3.15 -16.73
CA ARG A 21 6.39 -3.61 -15.98
C ARG A 21 6.30 -3.14 -14.54
N SER A 22 7.06 -3.83 -13.73
CA SER A 22 7.53 -3.41 -12.42
C SER A 22 7.77 -1.90 -12.31
N GLY A 23 7.12 -1.26 -11.34
CA GLY A 23 7.24 0.17 -11.10
C GLY A 23 6.39 1.06 -12.01
N PHE A 24 5.49 0.49 -12.83
CA PHE A 24 4.53 1.26 -13.64
C PHE A 24 3.11 0.74 -13.54
N GLN A 25 2.14 1.66 -13.61
CA GLN A 25 0.70 1.37 -13.55
C GLN A 25 -0.11 2.32 -14.43
N GLY A 26 -1.42 2.06 -14.50
CA GLY A 26 -2.36 2.80 -15.34
C GLY A 26 -2.77 2.04 -16.59
N PRO A 27 -3.80 2.50 -17.31
CA PRO A 27 -4.35 1.83 -18.49
C PRO A 27 -3.32 1.69 -19.62
N ARG A 28 -2.30 2.56 -19.64
CA ARG A 28 -1.22 2.55 -20.61
C ARG A 28 0.16 2.48 -19.97
N CYS A 29 0.25 2.12 -18.69
CA CYS A 29 1.51 2.11 -17.94
C CYS A 29 2.20 3.49 -17.90
N GLU A 30 1.40 4.56 -17.91
CA GLU A 30 1.88 5.94 -17.95
C GLU A 30 2.33 6.46 -16.59
N HIS A 31 1.86 5.88 -15.49
CA HIS A 31 2.18 6.32 -14.14
C HIS A 31 3.29 5.48 -13.55
N ALA A 32 4.39 6.12 -13.14
CA ALA A 32 5.42 5.47 -12.33
C ALA A 32 4.91 5.27 -10.91
N VAL A 33 5.06 4.06 -10.39
CA VAL A 33 4.67 3.74 -9.01
C VAL A 33 5.87 4.01 -8.11
N PRO A 34 5.74 4.84 -7.06
CA PRO A 34 6.81 5.04 -6.10
C PRO A 34 7.14 3.74 -5.36
N GLU A 35 8.39 3.59 -4.96
CA GLU A 35 8.99 2.34 -4.47
C GLU A 35 8.29 1.71 -3.25
N GLN A 36 7.47 2.48 -2.52
CA GLN A 36 6.70 2.02 -1.36
C GLN A 36 5.47 1.17 -1.72
N GLU A 37 4.93 1.31 -2.94
CA GLU A 37 3.76 0.57 -3.43
C GLU A 37 4.17 -0.54 -4.43
N TYR A 38 5.29 -0.34 -5.15
CA TYR A 38 5.84 -1.38 -6.01
C TYR A 38 6.38 -2.59 -5.22
N ARG A 39 6.85 -2.35 -3.98
CA ARG A 39 7.13 -3.45 -3.05
C ARG A 39 5.80 -4.01 -2.54
N PRO A 40 5.45 -5.27 -2.88
CA PRO A 40 4.30 -5.89 -2.25
C PRO A 40 4.56 -5.89 -0.75
N ARG A 41 3.59 -5.49 0.07
CA ARG A 41 3.63 -5.65 1.53
C ARG A 41 3.98 -7.08 1.96
N SER A 42 3.92 -8.04 1.05
CA SER A 42 4.42 -9.42 1.15
C SER A 42 5.95 -9.57 1.30
N ALA A 43 6.75 -8.56 0.91
CA ALA A 43 8.21 -8.53 1.10
C ALA A 43 8.62 -7.83 2.41
N HIS A 44 7.78 -6.93 2.93
CA HIS A 44 7.83 -6.55 4.34
C HIS A 44 7.21 -7.68 5.14
N ARG A 45 7.99 -8.73 5.39
CA ARG A 45 7.65 -9.85 6.26
C ARG A 45 7.24 -9.32 7.65
N GLN A 46 5.96 -9.00 7.81
CA GLN A 46 5.27 -9.01 9.09
C GLN A 46 4.33 -10.21 9.03
N ALA A 47 4.91 -11.38 9.24
CA ALA A 47 4.11 -12.57 9.51
C ALA A 47 3.36 -12.32 10.83
N PRO A 48 2.02 -12.46 10.86
CA PRO A 48 1.31 -12.55 12.12
C PRO A 48 1.60 -13.93 12.73
N GLY A 49 2.36 -13.95 13.84
CA GLY A 49 2.34 -15.06 14.79
C GLY A 49 3.47 -16.11 14.70
N ALA A 50 4.71 -15.71 14.95
CA ALA A 50 5.72 -16.62 15.51
C ALA A 50 6.56 -15.88 16.56
N GLY A 51 6.13 -15.95 17.83
CA GLY A 51 6.82 -15.36 18.99
C GLY A 51 8.20 -15.97 19.24
N SER A 52 9.18 -15.25 19.82
CA SER A 52 9.47 -15.18 21.27
C SER A 52 10.80 -14.39 21.49
N PRO A 53 11.29 -14.10 22.71
CA PRO A 53 10.72 -13.42 23.89
C PRO A 53 11.54 -12.15 24.32
N LEU A 54 10.94 -11.35 25.22
CA LEU A 54 11.48 -10.23 26.03
C LEU A 54 12.50 -9.24 25.42
N ARG A 55 12.01 -8.03 25.12
CA ARG A 55 12.73 -6.79 25.50
C ARG A 55 11.83 -6.02 26.44
N ILE A 56 12.19 -6.02 27.72
CA ILE A 56 11.61 -5.14 28.73
C ILE A 56 11.97 -3.72 28.32
N SER A 57 11.07 -3.03 27.63
CA SER A 57 11.02 -1.57 27.67
C SER A 57 9.57 -1.15 27.54
N ARG A 58 9.12 -0.44 28.58
CA ARG A 58 7.74 -0.05 28.82
C ARG A 58 7.27 0.84 27.68
N HIS A 59 6.41 0.33 26.82
CA HIS A 59 5.62 1.15 25.92
C HIS A 59 4.15 0.86 26.24
N LYS A 60 3.54 1.79 26.97
CA LYS A 60 2.13 1.80 27.38
C LYS A 60 1.25 1.51 26.17
N ASN A 61 0.64 0.32 26.16
CA ASN A 61 -0.46 -0.02 25.28
C ASN A 61 -1.73 0.68 25.79
N SER A 62 -2.34 1.57 25.00
CA SER A 62 -3.80 1.54 24.83
C SER A 62 -4.28 2.39 23.64
N SER A 63 -4.77 1.68 22.63
CA SER A 63 -5.99 1.98 21.88
C SER A 63 -6.05 3.21 20.97
N SER A 64 -5.67 3.05 19.70
CA SER A 64 -6.28 3.80 18.60
C SER A 64 -7.72 3.30 18.41
N ALA A 65 -8.65 3.85 19.17
CA ALA A 65 -10.07 3.79 18.85
C ALA A 65 -10.35 4.90 17.83
N VAL A 66 -10.60 4.53 16.58
CA VAL A 66 -11.34 5.39 15.66
C VAL A 66 -12.76 5.52 16.21
N GLN A 67 -13.22 6.75 16.45
CA GLN A 67 -14.58 7.26 16.16
C GLN A 67 -14.94 8.52 16.97
N GLY A 68 -15.38 9.56 16.25
CA GLY A 68 -16.43 10.49 16.70
C GLY A 68 -15.98 11.89 17.15
N PRO A 69 -16.60 12.98 16.64
CA PRO A 69 -16.48 14.30 17.23
C PRO A 69 -17.48 14.40 18.39
N THR A 70 -17.01 14.56 19.63
CA THR A 70 -17.91 14.84 20.75
C THR A 70 -17.43 16.05 21.55
N SER A 71 -18.20 17.11 21.32
CA SER A 71 -18.48 18.28 22.15
C SER A 71 -18.06 18.21 23.63
N THR A 72 -17.43 19.30 24.05
CA THR A 72 -17.09 19.74 25.41
C THR A 72 -18.30 19.84 26.35
N GLY A 73 -18.10 19.42 27.60
CA GLY A 73 -18.98 19.66 28.76
C GLY A 73 -18.78 18.53 29.77
N SER A 74 -18.62 18.71 31.07
CA SER A 74 -18.74 19.86 31.99
C SER A 74 -18.14 19.39 33.33
N GLN A 75 -17.15 20.10 33.85
CA GLN A 75 -17.15 20.77 35.17
C GLN A 75 -17.94 20.08 36.31
N SER A 76 -17.25 19.78 37.42
CA SER A 76 -17.64 20.24 38.76
C SER A 76 -16.44 20.22 39.71
#